data_AF-A0A511CYR4-F1
#
_entry.id   AF-A0A511CYR4-F1
#
_cell.length_a   1.000
_cell.length_b   1.000
_cell.length_c   1.000
_cell.angle_alpha   90.00
_cell.angle_beta   90.00
_cell.angle_gamma   90.00
#
_symmetry.space_group_name_H-M   'P 1'
#
loop_
_entity.id
_entity.type
_entity.pdbx_description
1 polymer ?
#
loop_
_entity_poly.entity_id
_entity_poly.type
_entity_poly.pdbx_seq_one_letter_code
_entity_poly.pdbx_strand_id
1 'polypeptide(L)'
;MGSTTRFGLRYPGLGDAPNGPQLAQQLAEDTEGWLARAYPCTSSTRPTGVGEGFLIREADTGSVLIYTGADWVAVGGSGGGGGGGGSSAYASYAATAAQSIPSGADTVVAFGVETAAHALVTRSTQGSGHKFTLGQSGLWAITAVARFVAASSERTFELFTGGGATLAKAGGPGPGLPFTTTLSATRQLSAGTTVRLEAWQDSGGSLALEPNGGNWVHIDFALVG
;
A
#
# COMPACT_ATOMS: atom_id res chain seq x y z
N MET A 1 9.47 -36.36 -7.62
CA MET A 1 10.09 -35.04 -7.34
C MET A 1 9.44 -34.02 -8.26
N GLY A 2 8.45 -33.27 -7.76
CA GLY A 2 7.77 -32.24 -8.56
C GLY A 2 8.60 -30.95 -8.55
N SER A 3 9.10 -30.53 -9.71
CA SER A 3 9.75 -29.23 -9.86
C SER A 3 8.71 -28.18 -10.26
N THR A 4 8.46 -27.17 -9.44
CA THR A 4 7.64 -26.00 -9.79
C THR A 4 8.48 -25.03 -10.64
N THR A 5 8.74 -25.35 -11.91
CA THR A 5 9.70 -24.60 -12.75
C THR A 5 9.13 -23.53 -13.67
N ARG A 6 7.87 -23.06 -13.51
CA ARG A 6 7.27 -22.21 -14.57
C ARG A 6 6.56 -20.94 -14.15
N PHE A 7 6.75 -20.46 -12.93
CA PHE A 7 5.99 -19.32 -12.42
C PHE A 7 6.85 -18.22 -11.77
N GLY A 8 8.04 -17.96 -12.32
CA GLY A 8 8.84 -16.79 -11.92
C GLY A 8 8.64 -15.62 -12.88
N LEU A 9 8.30 -14.43 -12.37
CA LEU A 9 8.53 -13.19 -13.11
C LEU A 9 10.03 -13.07 -13.39
N ARG A 10 10.41 -12.58 -14.57
CA ARG A 10 11.82 -12.32 -14.86
C ARG A 10 12.29 -11.21 -13.93
N TYR A 11 13.18 -11.55 -13.00
CA TYR A 11 13.90 -10.54 -12.26
C TYR A 11 14.98 -9.94 -13.17
N PRO A 12 15.09 -8.61 -13.28
CA PRO A 12 16.24 -8.01 -13.94
C PRO A 12 17.52 -8.44 -13.22
N GLY A 13 18.57 -8.68 -14.01
CA GLY A 13 19.89 -8.98 -13.49
C GLY A 13 20.51 -7.76 -12.83
N LEU A 14 21.46 -7.97 -11.91
CA LEU A 14 22.19 -6.90 -11.22
C LEU A 14 22.95 -5.93 -12.16
N GLY A 15 23.11 -6.28 -13.44
CA GLY A 15 23.75 -5.45 -14.46
C GLY A 15 22.79 -4.73 -15.42
N ASP A 16 21.47 -4.88 -15.27
CA ASP A 16 20.50 -4.21 -16.13
C ASP A 16 20.48 -2.70 -15.85
N ALA A 17 20.31 -1.90 -16.90
CA ALA A 17 20.29 -0.44 -16.79
C ALA A 17 19.16 0.03 -15.84
N PRO A 18 19.37 1.07 -15.01
CA PRO A 18 18.41 1.50 -14.01
C PRO A 18 17.06 1.89 -14.64
N ASN A 19 16.04 1.07 -14.34
CA ASN A 19 14.59 1.32 -14.33
C ASN A 19 14.02 2.30 -15.36
N GLY A 20 14.26 2.06 -16.64
CA GLY A 20 13.55 2.73 -17.74
C GLY A 20 12.12 2.20 -17.95
N PRO A 21 11.27 2.92 -18.69
CA PRO A 21 9.89 2.52 -19.02
C PRO A 21 9.77 1.12 -19.68
N GLN A 22 10.87 0.58 -20.20
CA GLN A 22 10.93 -0.76 -20.78
C GLN A 22 10.65 -1.88 -19.77
N LEU A 23 10.96 -1.70 -18.48
CA LEU A 23 10.68 -2.72 -17.46
C LEU A 23 9.18 -2.83 -17.14
N ALA A 24 8.47 -1.70 -17.14
CA ALA A 24 7.01 -1.70 -16.99
C ALA A 24 6.34 -2.40 -18.19
N GLN A 25 6.87 -2.18 -19.40
CA GLN A 25 6.41 -2.86 -20.61
C GLN A 25 6.71 -4.36 -20.57
N GLN A 26 7.91 -4.78 -20.20
CA GLN A 26 8.28 -6.19 -20.08
C GLN A 26 7.46 -6.92 -19.01
N LEU A 27 7.21 -6.28 -17.87
CA LEU A 27 6.35 -6.82 -16.82
C LEU A 27 4.90 -6.95 -17.32
N ALA A 28 4.40 -5.97 -18.07
CA ALA A 28 3.08 -6.05 -18.69
C ALA A 28 3.00 -7.20 -19.71
N GLU A 29 3.98 -7.32 -20.60
CA GLU A 29 4.06 -8.40 -21.60
C GLU A 29 4.18 -9.79 -20.95
N ASP A 30 4.99 -9.94 -19.91
CA ASP A 30 5.10 -11.19 -19.15
C ASP A 30 3.77 -11.53 -18.45
N THR A 31 3.10 -10.53 -17.86
CA THR A 31 1.80 -10.71 -17.21
C THR A 31 0.72 -11.10 -18.23
N GLU A 32 0.68 -10.44 -19.39
CA GLU A 32 -0.23 -10.81 -20.50
C GLU A 32 0.04 -12.23 -21.00
N GLY A 33 1.31 -12.62 -21.15
CA GLY A 33 1.70 -13.97 -21.56
C GLY A 33 1.27 -15.05 -20.56
N TRP A 34 1.21 -14.71 -19.27
CA TRP A 34 0.66 -15.57 -18.22
C TRP A 34 -0.86 -15.64 -18.27
N LEU A 35 -1.53 -14.50 -18.41
CA LEU A 35 -3.00 -14.43 -18.49
C LEU A 35 -3.54 -15.18 -19.72
N ALA A 36 -2.83 -15.15 -20.84
CA ALA A 36 -3.18 -15.91 -22.04
C ALA A 36 -3.11 -17.44 -21.84
N ARG A 37 -2.43 -17.93 -20.80
CA ARG A 37 -2.30 -19.35 -20.46
C ARG A 37 -3.29 -19.81 -19.38
N ALA A 38 -4.06 -18.89 -18.79
CA ALA A 38 -5.06 -19.24 -17.80
C ALA A 38 -6.19 -20.05 -18.45
N TYR A 39 -6.61 -21.14 -17.79
CA TYR A 39 -7.69 -21.98 -18.31
C TYR A 39 -9.04 -21.25 -18.18
N PRO A 40 -9.81 -21.07 -19.27
CA PRO A 40 -11.08 -20.37 -19.21
C PRO A 40 -12.16 -21.27 -18.57
N CYS A 41 -12.89 -20.74 -17.59
CA CYS A 41 -14.06 -21.41 -16.99
C CYS A 41 -15.08 -20.39 -16.48
N THR A 42 -16.16 -20.85 -15.86
CA THR A 42 -17.08 -20.02 -15.06
C THR A 42 -16.90 -20.35 -13.58
N SER A 43 -17.41 -19.51 -12.69
CA SER A 43 -17.30 -19.75 -11.24
C SER A 43 -17.91 -21.07 -10.76
N SER A 44 -18.86 -21.64 -11.52
CA SER A 44 -19.46 -22.97 -11.29
C SER A 44 -18.78 -24.13 -12.00
N THR A 45 -17.79 -23.88 -12.87
CA THR A 45 -17.12 -24.90 -13.70
C THR A 45 -15.60 -24.94 -13.49
N ARG A 46 -15.15 -24.50 -12.31
CA ARG A 46 -13.74 -24.56 -11.92
C ARG A 46 -13.22 -26.01 -12.00
N PRO A 47 -12.05 -26.26 -12.63
CA PRO A 47 -11.46 -27.59 -12.68
C PRO A 47 -11.22 -28.18 -11.29
N THR A 48 -11.42 -29.49 -11.14
CA THR A 48 -11.08 -30.24 -9.93
C THR A 48 -9.91 -31.18 -10.21
N GLY A 49 -9.17 -31.59 -9.17
CA GLY A 49 -8.02 -32.50 -9.32
C GLY A 49 -6.79 -31.87 -9.99
N VAL A 50 -6.72 -30.54 -10.07
CA VAL A 50 -5.55 -29.81 -10.56
C VAL A 50 -4.49 -29.67 -9.47
N GLY A 51 -3.22 -29.52 -9.87
CA GLY A 51 -2.11 -29.25 -8.94
C GLY A 51 -2.09 -27.81 -8.46
N GLU A 52 -1.42 -27.57 -7.33
CA GLU A 52 -1.11 -26.21 -6.84
C GLU A 52 -0.42 -25.37 -7.93
N GLY A 53 -0.77 -24.10 -8.01
CA GLY A 53 -0.28 -23.16 -9.01
C GLY A 53 -1.04 -23.16 -10.34
N PHE A 54 -2.08 -24.00 -10.49
CA PHE A 54 -2.92 -23.99 -11.69
C PHE A 54 -3.71 -22.66 -11.77
N LEU A 55 -3.68 -22.03 -12.94
CA LEU A 55 -4.31 -20.72 -13.18
C LEU A 55 -5.59 -20.88 -14.01
N ILE A 56 -6.65 -20.20 -13.59
CA ILE A 56 -7.91 -20.08 -14.32
C ILE A 56 -8.28 -18.61 -14.55
N ARG A 57 -9.08 -18.38 -15.59
CA ARG A 57 -9.78 -17.11 -15.80
C ARG A 57 -11.28 -17.37 -15.85
N GLU A 58 -12.01 -16.74 -14.94
CA GLU A 58 -13.46 -16.81 -14.89
C GLU A 58 -14.08 -15.86 -15.92
N ALA A 59 -14.88 -16.41 -16.82
CA ALA A 59 -15.56 -15.64 -17.86
C ALA A 59 -16.75 -14.82 -17.33
N ASP A 60 -17.35 -15.26 -16.21
CA ASP A 60 -18.52 -14.62 -15.58
C ASP A 60 -18.13 -13.51 -14.60
N THR A 61 -17.05 -13.68 -13.84
CA THR A 61 -16.57 -12.67 -12.87
C THR A 61 -15.43 -11.81 -13.41
N GLY A 62 -14.76 -12.24 -14.48
CA GLY A 62 -13.53 -11.62 -14.96
C GLY A 62 -12.30 -11.88 -14.08
N SER A 63 -12.44 -12.66 -13.01
CA SER A 63 -11.37 -12.93 -12.04
C SER A 63 -10.32 -13.88 -12.62
N VAL A 64 -9.07 -13.65 -12.26
CA VAL A 64 -7.97 -14.60 -12.46
C VAL A 64 -7.73 -15.27 -11.13
N LEU A 65 -7.76 -16.60 -11.06
CA LEU A 65 -7.56 -17.33 -9.82
C LEU A 65 -6.41 -18.33 -9.95
N ILE A 66 -5.71 -18.58 -8.85
CA ILE A 66 -4.69 -19.60 -8.70
C ILE A 66 -5.15 -20.64 -7.68
N TYR A 67 -4.93 -21.92 -7.96
CA TYR A 67 -5.22 -22.99 -7.01
C TYR A 67 -4.09 -23.13 -6.00
N THR A 68 -4.40 -23.05 -4.70
CA THR A 68 -3.40 -23.13 -3.60
C THR A 68 -3.13 -24.56 -3.13
N GLY A 69 -3.74 -25.56 -3.77
CA GLY A 69 -3.78 -26.94 -3.27
C GLY A 69 -4.95 -27.22 -2.32
N ALA A 70 -5.64 -26.18 -1.85
CA ALA A 70 -6.85 -26.29 -1.05
C ALA A 70 -8.03 -25.54 -1.72
N ASP A 71 -7.81 -24.28 -2.10
CA ASP A 71 -8.85 -23.39 -2.60
C ASP A 71 -8.39 -22.58 -3.83
N TRP A 72 -9.34 -21.95 -4.51
CA TRP A 72 -9.07 -20.97 -5.56
C TRP A 72 -8.98 -19.57 -4.96
N VAL A 73 -7.87 -18.87 -5.19
CA VAL A 73 -7.62 -17.52 -4.69
C VAL A 73 -7.39 -16.55 -5.84
N ALA A 74 -8.00 -15.37 -5.79
CA ALA A 74 -7.85 -14.36 -6.83
C ALA A 74 -6.42 -13.78 -6.90
N VAL A 75 -5.86 -13.70 -8.10
CA VAL A 75 -4.57 -13.09 -8.40
C VAL A 75 -4.82 -11.65 -8.86
N GLY A 76 -4.41 -10.66 -8.06
CA GLY A 76 -4.44 -9.25 -8.47
C GLY A 76 -5.70 -8.45 -8.11
N GLY A 77 -6.56 -8.96 -7.23
CA GLY A 77 -7.76 -8.24 -6.79
C GLY A 77 -7.58 -7.48 -5.48
N SER A 78 -6.91 -6.31 -5.47
CA SER A 78 -7.23 -5.27 -4.49
C SER A 78 -8.46 -4.44 -4.89
N GLY A 79 -8.96 -4.65 -6.12
CA GLY A 79 -10.20 -4.04 -6.61
C GLY A 79 -11.34 -5.05 -6.67
N GLY A 80 -12.10 -5.16 -5.58
CA GLY A 80 -13.54 -5.48 -5.58
C GLY A 80 -14.01 -6.75 -6.31
N GLY A 81 -14.27 -7.80 -5.52
CA GLY A 81 -15.35 -8.75 -5.76
C GLY A 81 -14.94 -10.11 -6.33
N GLY A 82 -15.08 -11.16 -5.52
CA GLY A 82 -15.11 -12.53 -6.07
C GLY A 82 -14.58 -13.69 -5.25
N GLY A 83 -14.80 -13.72 -3.92
CA GLY A 83 -15.00 -14.97 -3.15
C GLY A 83 -13.85 -15.98 -3.06
N GLY A 84 -13.11 -15.94 -1.94
CA GLY A 84 -12.20 -17.02 -1.54
C GLY A 84 -11.28 -16.74 -0.34
N GLY A 85 -11.84 -16.49 0.85
CA GLY A 85 -11.28 -17.06 2.09
C GLY A 85 -10.33 -16.26 2.98
N GLY A 86 -9.83 -15.10 2.58
CA GLY A 86 -9.18 -14.17 3.49
C GLY A 86 -9.66 -12.77 3.19
N SER A 87 -10.50 -12.16 4.04
CA SER A 87 -10.70 -10.71 3.96
C SER A 87 -9.36 -10.07 4.27
N SER A 88 -8.59 -9.72 3.24
CA SER A 88 -7.42 -8.88 3.42
C SER A 88 -7.92 -7.60 4.08
N ALA A 89 -7.56 -7.42 5.35
CA ALA A 89 -8.06 -6.29 6.12
C ALA A 89 -7.48 -5.02 5.51
N TYR A 90 -8.30 -4.31 4.74
CA TYR A 90 -7.91 -3.10 4.04
C TYR A 90 -8.66 -1.90 4.57
N ALA A 91 -7.92 -0.89 5.02
CA ALA A 91 -8.49 0.40 5.43
C ALA A 91 -7.69 1.53 4.78
N SER A 92 -8.37 2.62 4.43
CA SER A 92 -7.78 3.77 3.75
C SER A 92 -8.39 5.05 4.28
N TYR A 93 -7.53 6.06 4.48
CA TYR A 93 -7.89 7.35 5.05
C TYR A 93 -7.18 8.48 4.32
N ALA A 94 -7.87 9.60 4.14
CA ALA A 94 -7.36 10.77 3.44
C ALA A 94 -7.60 12.07 4.22
N ALA A 95 -6.74 13.06 4.02
CA ALA A 95 -6.98 14.42 4.51
C ALA A 95 -8.02 15.14 3.64
N THR A 96 -8.85 15.98 4.25
CA THR A 96 -9.86 16.79 3.56
C THR A 96 -9.44 18.24 3.34
N ALA A 97 -8.41 18.70 4.04
CA ALA A 97 -8.01 20.09 4.08
C ALA A 97 -6.49 20.21 4.22
N ALA A 98 -5.98 21.39 3.86
CA ALA A 98 -4.57 21.72 4.00
C ALA A 98 -4.20 21.74 5.48
N GLN A 99 -3.03 21.18 5.81
CA GLN A 99 -2.59 21.04 7.18
C GLN A 99 -1.34 21.87 7.40
N SER A 100 -1.41 22.82 8.32
CA SER A 100 -0.26 23.66 8.68
C SER A 100 0.70 22.88 9.58
N ILE A 101 1.96 22.79 9.16
CA ILE A 101 3.07 22.15 9.86
C ILE A 101 4.01 23.25 10.37
N PRO A 102 4.09 23.50 11.69
CA PRO A 102 5.01 24.47 12.27
C PRO A 102 6.48 24.14 12.02
N SER A 103 7.34 25.15 12.05
CA SER A 103 8.80 24.96 11.90
C SER A 103 9.37 24.35 13.18
N GLY A 104 10.27 23.37 13.03
CA GLY A 104 11.03 22.79 14.13
C GLY A 104 10.23 21.87 15.06
N ALA A 105 9.02 21.45 14.70
CA ALA A 105 8.19 20.57 15.52
C ALA A 105 7.49 19.48 14.71
N ASP A 106 7.50 18.25 15.22
CA ASP A 106 6.75 17.14 14.66
C ASP A 106 5.25 17.36 14.84
N THR A 107 4.51 17.26 13.74
CA THR A 107 3.06 17.45 13.72
C THR A 107 2.38 16.16 13.29
N VAL A 108 1.53 15.61 14.16
CA VAL A 108 0.70 14.45 13.82
C VAL A 108 -0.27 14.84 12.71
N VAL A 109 -0.25 14.08 11.61
CA VAL A 109 -1.05 14.34 10.42
C VAL A 109 -2.50 13.92 10.65
N ALA A 110 -3.43 14.75 10.17
CA ALA A 110 -4.86 14.55 10.24
C ALA A 110 -5.41 13.87 8.97
N PHE A 111 -6.38 12.97 9.16
CA PHE A 111 -7.09 12.29 8.08
C PHE A 111 -8.59 12.46 8.34
N GLY A 112 -9.22 13.39 7.63
CA GLY A 112 -10.61 13.80 7.86
C GLY A 112 -11.63 12.85 7.24
N VAL A 113 -11.27 12.10 6.20
CA VAL A 113 -12.16 11.17 5.50
C VAL A 113 -11.62 9.75 5.60
N GLU A 114 -12.55 8.82 5.81
CA GLU A 114 -12.34 7.39 5.66
C GLU A 114 -12.79 7.01 4.24
N THR A 115 -11.85 6.61 3.39
CA THR A 115 -12.12 6.20 2.01
C THR A 115 -12.44 4.70 1.93
N ALA A 116 -11.91 3.90 2.85
CA ALA A 116 -12.28 2.52 3.08
C ALA A 116 -12.17 2.16 4.56
N ALA A 117 -13.24 1.61 5.13
CA ALA A 117 -13.30 1.23 6.54
C ALA A 117 -12.93 -0.25 6.74
N HIS A 118 -12.26 -0.59 7.83
CA HIS A 118 -12.15 -1.97 8.29
C HIS A 118 -12.16 -2.05 9.82
N ALA A 119 -12.86 -3.05 10.37
CA ALA A 119 -12.99 -3.22 11.82
C ALA A 119 -11.64 -3.44 12.55
N LEU A 120 -10.62 -3.91 11.83
CA LEU A 120 -9.27 -4.12 12.36
C LEU A 120 -8.39 -2.86 12.35
N VAL A 121 -8.89 -1.72 11.88
CA VAL A 121 -8.15 -0.46 11.93
C VAL A 121 -9.05 0.60 12.55
N THR A 122 -8.75 0.97 13.80
CA THR A 122 -9.53 1.99 14.51
C THR A 122 -8.79 3.31 14.51
N ARG A 123 -9.34 4.32 13.83
CA ARG A 123 -8.84 5.70 13.85
C ARG A 123 -9.28 6.40 15.14
N SER A 124 -8.37 7.15 15.77
CA SER A 124 -8.67 8.04 16.91
C SER A 124 -7.81 9.30 16.85
N THR A 125 -8.23 10.37 17.53
CA THR A 125 -7.50 11.65 17.56
C THR A 125 -6.23 11.55 18.41
N GLN A 126 -5.14 12.18 17.95
CA GLN A 126 -3.92 12.40 18.73
C GLN A 126 -3.37 13.80 18.42
N GLY A 127 -3.41 14.70 19.41
CA GLY A 127 -3.08 16.11 19.19
C GLY A 127 -4.02 16.71 18.15
N SER A 128 -3.46 17.37 17.14
CA SER A 128 -4.18 17.91 15.98
C SER A 128 -4.47 16.88 14.88
N GLY A 129 -3.89 15.68 14.97
CA GLY A 129 -3.95 14.66 13.93
C GLY A 129 -4.66 13.38 14.37
N HIS A 130 -4.34 12.28 13.70
CA HIS A 130 -4.93 10.98 13.99
C HIS A 130 -3.86 9.89 14.17
N LYS A 131 -4.21 8.92 15.01
CA LYS A 131 -3.53 7.63 15.15
C LYS A 131 -4.49 6.50 14.79
N PHE A 132 -3.93 5.36 14.40
CA PHE A 132 -4.67 4.17 14.02
C PHE A 132 -4.25 3.01 14.91
N THR A 133 -5.21 2.28 15.47
CA THR A 133 -4.96 1.11 16.31
C THR A 133 -5.27 -0.15 15.50
N LEU A 134 -4.29 -1.05 15.41
CA LEU A 134 -4.43 -2.33 14.72
C LEU A 134 -5.14 -3.33 15.63
N GLY A 135 -6.26 -3.89 15.19
CA GLY A 135 -7.09 -4.82 15.96
C GLY A 135 -6.57 -6.26 15.96
N GLN A 136 -5.58 -6.58 15.13
CA GLN A 136 -5.09 -7.93 14.94
C GLN A 136 -3.56 -7.96 14.79
N SER A 137 -2.94 -8.98 15.38
CA SER A 137 -1.51 -9.30 15.16
C SER A 137 -1.32 -9.90 13.78
N GLY A 138 -0.30 -9.45 13.05
CA GLY A 138 -0.01 -9.97 11.72
C GLY A 138 1.08 -9.19 11.01
N LEU A 139 1.37 -9.59 9.78
CA LEU A 139 2.19 -8.85 8.84
C LEU A 139 1.34 -7.76 8.21
N TRP A 140 1.62 -6.51 8.57
CA TRP A 140 0.92 -5.34 8.06
C TRP A 140 1.78 -4.62 7.03
N ALA A 141 1.20 -4.34 5.87
CA ALA A 141 1.73 -3.40 4.89
C ALA A 141 1.01 -2.05 5.08
N ILE A 142 1.79 -1.01 5.36
CA ILE A 142 1.30 0.35 5.58
C ILE A 142 1.98 1.26 4.56
N THR A 143 1.19 1.96 3.77
CA THR A 143 1.68 2.93 2.79
C THR A 143 1.07 4.28 3.07
N ALA A 144 1.84 5.35 2.91
CA ALA A 144 1.36 6.70 3.09
C ALA A 144 1.96 7.63 2.06
N VAL A 145 1.21 8.64 1.65
CA VAL A 145 1.69 9.70 0.76
C VAL A 145 1.38 11.04 1.40
N ALA A 146 2.29 11.98 1.25
CA ALA A 146 2.09 13.38 1.57
C ALA A 146 2.68 14.25 0.47
N ARG A 147 2.08 15.42 0.24
CA ARG A 147 2.65 16.46 -0.61
C ARG A 147 2.86 17.73 0.19
N PHE A 148 4.08 18.25 0.17
CA PHE A 148 4.43 19.53 0.80
C PHE A 148 4.40 20.64 -0.26
N VAL A 149 3.91 21.83 0.14
CA VAL A 149 4.06 23.07 -0.63
C VAL A 149 5.54 23.38 -0.90
N ALA A 150 5.84 24.22 -1.89
CA ALA A 150 7.20 24.64 -2.20
C ALA A 150 7.96 25.22 -0.98
N ALA A 151 9.19 24.75 -0.75
CA ALA A 151 10.10 25.27 0.27
C ALA A 151 11.55 24.90 -0.05
N SER A 152 12.51 25.70 0.42
CA SER A 152 13.96 25.47 0.30
C SER A 152 14.58 24.76 1.52
N SER A 153 13.81 24.57 2.59
CA SER A 153 14.26 23.94 3.83
C SER A 153 14.02 22.43 3.87
N GLU A 154 14.63 21.78 4.85
CA GLU A 154 14.40 20.36 5.11
C GLU A 154 12.95 20.10 5.52
N ARG A 155 12.42 18.98 5.04
CA ARG A 155 11.09 18.46 5.36
C ARG A 155 11.18 16.95 5.53
N THR A 156 10.47 16.41 6.50
CA THR A 156 10.37 14.97 6.73
C THR A 156 8.93 14.54 6.90
N PHE A 157 8.66 13.31 6.49
CA PHE A 157 7.41 12.60 6.68
C PHE A 157 7.75 11.22 7.23
N GLU A 158 7.13 10.85 8.35
CA GLU A 158 7.57 9.72 9.15
C GLU A 158 6.39 8.90 9.63
N LEU A 159 6.51 7.58 9.52
CA LEU A 159 5.55 6.61 10.04
C LEU A 159 6.09 6.07 11.37
N PHE A 160 5.36 6.28 12.44
CA PHE A 160 5.72 5.85 13.79
C PHE A 160 4.79 4.79 14.33
N THR A 161 5.32 3.96 15.23
CA THR A 161 4.50 3.20 16.19
C THR A 161 4.25 4.01 17.47
N GLY A 162 3.26 3.62 18.25
CA GLY A 162 2.92 4.22 19.55
C GLY A 162 4.06 4.26 20.56
N GLY A 163 5.04 3.36 20.44
CA GLY A 163 6.25 3.35 21.27
C GLY A 163 7.34 4.35 20.83
N GLY A 164 7.09 5.14 19.77
CA GLY A 164 8.05 6.11 19.24
C GLY A 164 9.05 5.53 18.25
N ALA A 165 8.99 4.23 17.93
CA ALA A 165 9.86 3.63 16.91
C ALA A 165 9.38 4.01 15.51
N THR A 166 10.30 4.55 14.70
CA THR A 166 10.08 4.87 13.28
C THR A 166 10.05 3.59 12.44
N LEU A 167 8.97 3.39 11.69
CA LEU A 167 8.80 2.28 10.74
C LEU A 167 9.33 2.63 9.35
N ALA A 168 9.09 3.88 8.92
CA ALA A 168 9.56 4.43 7.66
C ALA A 168 9.73 5.95 7.79
N LYS A 169 10.71 6.50 7.09
CA LYS A 169 10.99 7.93 7.02
C LYS A 169 11.37 8.29 5.60
N ALA A 170 10.85 9.41 5.12
CA ALA A 170 11.26 10.02 3.88
C ALA A 170 11.33 11.53 4.07
N GLY A 171 12.26 12.17 3.40
CA GLY A 171 12.52 13.57 3.58
C GLY A 171 13.83 13.97 2.93
N GLY A 172 14.15 15.25 3.03
CA GLY A 172 15.38 15.79 2.49
C GLY A 172 15.32 17.31 2.34
N PRO A 173 16.43 17.91 1.85
CA PRO A 173 16.47 19.33 1.57
C PRO A 173 15.40 19.70 0.55
N GLY A 174 14.71 20.81 0.78
CA GLY A 174 13.62 21.23 -0.07
C GLY A 174 14.14 21.70 -1.44
N PRO A 175 13.68 21.11 -2.57
CA PRO A 175 14.10 21.54 -3.91
C PRO A 175 13.64 22.97 -4.31
N GLY A 176 13.05 23.75 -3.40
CA GLY A 176 12.39 25.02 -3.74
C GLY A 176 11.07 24.85 -4.51
N LEU A 177 10.65 23.61 -4.76
CA LEU A 177 9.43 23.23 -5.46
C LEU A 177 8.53 22.37 -4.56
N PRO A 178 7.21 22.27 -4.86
CA PRO A 178 6.35 21.31 -4.19
C PRO A 178 6.88 19.90 -4.42
N PHE A 179 6.82 19.05 -3.39
CA PHE A 179 7.31 17.67 -3.50
C PHE A 179 6.31 16.70 -2.87
N THR A 180 6.12 15.57 -3.55
CA THR A 180 5.34 14.44 -3.05
C THR A 180 6.30 13.39 -2.51
N THR A 181 5.99 12.83 -1.35
CA THR A 181 6.75 11.76 -0.73
C THR A 181 5.85 10.59 -0.42
N THR A 182 6.40 9.38 -0.54
CA THR A 182 5.72 8.12 -0.26
C THR A 182 6.53 7.35 0.77
N LEU A 183 5.84 6.86 1.80
CA LEU A 183 6.36 5.92 2.78
C LEU A 183 5.72 4.56 2.56
N SER A 184 6.48 3.50 2.76
CA SER A 184 5.93 2.16 2.86
C SER A 184 6.71 1.36 3.90
N ALA A 185 5.99 0.59 4.71
CA ALA A 185 6.56 -0.33 5.68
C ALA A 185 5.74 -1.61 5.71
N THR A 186 6.41 -2.76 5.60
CA THR A 186 5.82 -4.08 5.83
C THR A 186 6.46 -4.70 7.06
N ARG A 187 5.70 -4.88 8.14
CA ARG A 187 6.22 -5.32 9.44
C ARG A 187 5.23 -6.21 10.19
N GLN A 188 5.76 -7.15 10.94
CA GLN A 188 4.98 -7.89 11.92
C GLN A 188 4.63 -6.94 13.07
N LEU A 189 3.34 -6.67 13.28
CA LEU A 189 2.84 -5.81 14.35
C LEU A 189 1.82 -6.58 15.19
N SER A 190 1.82 -6.35 16.49
CA SER A 190 0.85 -6.98 17.41
C SER A 190 -0.48 -6.24 17.40
N ALA A 191 -1.57 -6.95 17.72
CA ALA A 191 -2.85 -6.33 18.06
C ALA A 191 -2.65 -5.28 19.17
N GLY A 192 -3.35 -4.16 19.07
CA GLY A 192 -3.20 -3.00 19.95
C GLY A 192 -2.05 -2.06 19.56
N THR A 193 -1.20 -2.42 18.60
CA THR A 193 -0.18 -1.49 18.09
C THR A 193 -0.88 -0.26 17.53
N THR A 194 -0.44 0.92 17.98
CA THR A 194 -0.86 2.18 17.37
C THR A 194 0.18 2.64 16.37
N VAL A 195 -0.28 3.23 15.28
CA VAL A 195 0.54 3.83 14.23
C VAL A 195 0.05 5.23 13.94
N ARG A 196 0.96 6.13 13.59
CA ARG A 196 0.64 7.51 13.22
C ARG A 196 1.67 8.04 12.23
N LEU A 197 1.27 9.07 11.50
CA LEU A 197 2.16 9.81 10.62
C LEU A 197 2.47 11.15 11.25
N GLU A 198 3.73 11.53 11.21
CA GLU A 198 4.20 12.85 11.60
C GLU A 198 4.87 13.53 10.40
N ALA A 199 4.68 14.84 10.31
CA ALA A 199 5.38 15.69 9.37
C ALA A 199 6.17 16.75 10.14
N TRP A 200 7.38 17.04 9.69
CA TRP A 200 8.27 18.05 10.25
C TRP A 200 8.92 18.85 9.13
N GLN A 201 9.31 20.09 9.45
CA GLN A 201 10.00 20.98 8.52
C GLN A 201 10.76 22.09 9.26
N ASP A 202 11.77 22.69 8.64
CA ASP A 202 12.55 23.79 9.22
C ASP A 202 12.70 25.02 8.31
N SER A 203 11.59 25.58 7.86
CA SER A 203 11.54 26.74 6.95
C SER A 203 11.55 28.09 7.65
N GLY A 204 11.60 28.13 8.98
CA GLY A 204 11.47 29.35 9.78
C GLY A 204 10.03 29.90 9.89
N GLY A 205 9.05 29.23 9.29
CA GLY A 205 7.62 29.57 9.34
C GLY A 205 6.77 28.32 9.14
N SER A 206 5.44 28.40 9.22
CA SER A 206 4.59 27.22 8.98
C SER A 206 4.43 26.93 7.49
N LEU A 207 4.50 25.66 7.10
CA LEU A 207 4.25 25.19 5.74
C LEU A 207 3.06 24.25 5.69
N ALA A 208 2.32 24.24 4.59
CA ALA A 208 1.16 23.35 4.46
C ALA A 208 1.53 22.00 3.80
N LEU A 209 0.87 20.94 4.26
CA LEU A 209 0.60 19.78 3.42
C LEU A 209 -0.55 20.12 2.47
N GLU A 210 -0.35 19.91 1.17
CA GLU A 210 -1.33 20.20 0.12
C GLU A 210 -2.29 19.02 -0.07
N PRO A 211 -3.61 19.17 0.15
CA PRO A 211 -4.62 18.27 -0.42
C PRO A 211 -5.09 18.75 -1.80
N ASN A 212 -4.59 19.91 -2.27
CA ASN A 212 -5.26 20.67 -3.34
C ASN A 212 -4.90 20.09 -4.72
N GLY A 213 -5.76 19.19 -5.22
CA GLY A 213 -5.65 18.57 -6.54
C GLY A 213 -5.86 17.05 -6.57
N GLY A 214 -6.24 16.42 -5.46
CA GLY A 214 -6.35 14.96 -5.32
C GLY A 214 -5.86 14.53 -3.95
N ASN A 215 -6.15 13.31 -3.52
CA ASN A 215 -5.84 12.78 -2.18
C ASN A 215 -4.32 12.63 -1.93
N TRP A 216 -3.57 13.73 -1.91
CA TRP A 216 -2.11 13.73 -1.78
C TRP A 216 -1.63 13.48 -0.35
N VAL A 217 -2.53 13.56 0.64
CA VAL A 217 -2.29 13.10 2.00
C VAL A 217 -3.22 11.92 2.27
N HIS A 218 -2.70 10.71 2.19
CA HIS A 218 -3.44 9.48 2.45
C HIS A 218 -2.58 8.44 3.17
N ILE A 219 -3.25 7.49 3.82
CA ILE A 219 -2.64 6.32 4.43
C ILE A 219 -3.52 5.09 4.16
N ASP A 220 -2.86 4.01 3.76
CA ASP A 220 -3.45 2.71 3.49
C ASP A 220 -2.88 1.65 4.43
N PHE A 221 -3.74 0.73 4.84
CA PHE A 221 -3.44 -0.42 5.66
C PHE A 221 -3.85 -1.68 4.93
N ALA A 222 -2.99 -2.68 4.90
CA ALA A 222 -3.32 -4.02 4.44
C ALA A 222 -2.72 -5.07 5.39
N LEU A 223 -3.56 -5.94 5.93
CA LEU A 223 -3.11 -7.17 6.56
C LEU A 223 -2.82 -8.22 5.48
N VAL A 224 -1.57 -8.67 5.38
CA VAL A 224 -1.09 -9.55 4.30
C VAL A 224 -0.76 -10.98 4.76
N GLY A 225 -0.74 -11.25 6.07
CA GLY A 225 -0.49 -12.59 6.63
C GLY A 225 -0.41 -12.62 8.15
#